data_AF-A0AAW4YYB1-F1
#
_entry.id   AF-A0AAW4YYB1-F1
#
_cell.length_a   1.000
_cell.length_b   1.000
_cell.length_c   1.000
_cell.angle_alpha   90.00
_cell.angle_beta   90.00
_cell.angle_gamma   90.00
#
_symmetry.space_group_name_H-M   'P 1'
#
loop_
_entity.id
_entity.type
_entity.pdbx_description
1 polymer ?
#
loop_
_entity_poly.entity_id
_entity_poly.type
_entity_poly.pdbx_seq_one_letter_code
_entity_poly.pdbx_strand_id
1 'polypeptide(L)'
;MMHAKVFQAQALDNSSSDYLRLAEHSAELRSPIREQTYSGMASISAHGSVLFAQDGVKLFVKGNAAVLQVIAEERDHAGRLAPVVCWVEQDTEQSSGASGVDAVWASLEQFATAIGRSFSEPRRLAAREALELLAKKQSSQSLIALAIALLQREWSAWLKRVLATLKNFGK
;
A
#
# COMPACT_ATOMS: atom_id res chain seq x y z
N MET A 1 7.81 7.44 1.12
CA MET A 1 6.54 7.75 1.81
C MET A 1 5.46 6.81 1.27
N MET A 2 4.39 6.51 2.02
CA MET A 2 3.24 5.79 1.44
C MET A 2 2.12 6.76 1.10
N HIS A 3 1.35 6.46 0.05
CA HIS A 3 0.21 7.26 -0.37
C HIS A 3 -0.92 6.37 -0.88
N ALA A 4 -2.16 6.84 -0.74
CA ALA A 4 -3.31 6.17 -1.33
C ALA A 4 -3.32 6.45 -2.83
N LYS A 5 -3.56 5.43 -3.65
CA LYS A 5 -3.66 5.54 -5.10
C LYS A 5 -5.11 5.50 -5.56
N VAL A 6 -5.86 4.52 -5.04
CA VAL A 6 -7.24 4.23 -5.46
C VAL A 6 -8.07 3.81 -4.27
N PHE A 7 -9.33 4.24 -4.25
CA PHE A 7 -10.35 3.73 -3.35
C PHE A 7 -11.42 2.96 -4.13
N GLN A 8 -11.89 1.87 -3.53
CA GLN A 8 -12.92 1.00 -4.08
C GLN A 8 -13.92 0.61 -3.01
N ALA A 9 -15.20 0.52 -3.37
CA ALA A 9 -16.22 -0.07 -2.51
C ALA A 9 -17.39 -0.57 -3.35
N GLN A 10 -18.00 -1.67 -2.90
CA GLN A 10 -19.23 -2.17 -3.50
C GLN A 10 -20.41 -1.23 -3.19
N ALA A 11 -21.27 -1.00 -4.18
CA ALA A 11 -22.55 -0.35 -3.96
C ALA A 11 -23.50 -1.27 -3.16
N LEU A 12 -24.17 -0.72 -2.14
CA LEU A 12 -25.05 -1.51 -1.26
C LEU A 12 -26.44 -1.79 -1.81
N ASP A 13 -26.89 -0.99 -2.77
CA ASP A 13 -28.17 -1.19 -3.44
C ASP A 13 -28.14 -2.41 -4.39
N ASN A 14 -26.95 -2.97 -4.66
CA ASN A 14 -26.70 -4.06 -5.61
C ASN A 14 -27.20 -3.77 -7.04
N SER A 15 -27.58 -2.52 -7.34
CA SER A 15 -28.06 -2.08 -8.65
C SER A 15 -27.14 -1.03 -9.27
N SER A 16 -26.45 -0.26 -8.44
CA SER A 16 -25.48 0.73 -8.88
C SER A 16 -24.13 0.09 -9.17
N SER A 17 -23.35 0.77 -10.00
CA SER A 17 -21.96 0.40 -10.23
C SER A 17 -21.12 0.62 -8.97
N ASP A 18 -20.16 -0.27 -8.72
CA ASP A 18 -19.21 -0.12 -7.64
C ASP A 18 -18.44 1.21 -7.72
N TYR A 19 -18.20 1.80 -6.55
CA TYR A 19 -17.38 3.00 -6.42
C TYR A 19 -15.92 2.66 -6.71
N LEU A 20 -15.29 3.40 -7.62
CA LEU A 20 -13.85 3.31 -7.87
C LEU A 20 -13.31 4.70 -8.20
N ARG A 21 -12.46 5.25 -7.34
CA ARG A 21 -11.95 6.63 -7.45
C ARG A 21 -10.45 6.70 -7.27
N LEU A 22 -9.82 7.59 -8.03
CA LEU A 22 -8.43 7.99 -7.77
C LEU A 22 -8.36 8.79 -6.46
N ALA A 23 -7.36 8.51 -5.64
CA ALA A 23 -7.22 9.20 -4.36
C ALA A 23 -6.86 10.69 -4.53
N GLU A 24 -6.02 11.03 -5.51
CA GLU A 24 -5.48 12.38 -5.69
C GLU A 24 -6.56 13.43 -6.06
N HIS A 25 -7.58 13.03 -6.83
CA HIS A 25 -8.58 13.95 -7.38
C HIS A 25 -10.03 13.52 -7.11
N SER A 26 -10.24 12.41 -6.40
CA SER A 26 -11.56 11.80 -6.21
C SER A 26 -12.32 11.53 -7.52
N ALA A 27 -11.62 11.48 -8.65
CA ALA A 27 -12.21 11.27 -9.97
C ALA A 27 -12.58 9.79 -10.14
N GLU A 28 -13.77 9.52 -10.65
CA GLU A 28 -14.20 8.17 -10.96
C GLU A 28 -13.42 7.60 -12.14
N LEU A 29 -12.94 6.38 -11.97
CA LEU A 29 -12.21 5.66 -13.00
C LEU A 29 -13.18 5.07 -14.02
N ARG A 30 -12.93 5.36 -15.31
CA ARG A 30 -13.66 4.81 -16.46
C ARG A 30 -12.90 3.66 -17.11
N SER A 31 -13.60 2.83 -17.88
CA SER A 31 -12.97 1.80 -18.71
C SER A 31 -12.04 2.46 -19.75
N PRO A 32 -10.86 1.89 -20.06
CA PRO A 32 -10.34 0.58 -19.62
C PRO A 32 -9.55 0.61 -18.30
N ILE A 33 -9.18 1.79 -17.80
CA ILE A 33 -8.32 1.95 -16.61
C ILE A 33 -8.99 1.35 -15.37
N ARG A 34 -10.33 1.47 -15.27
CA ARG A 34 -11.14 0.83 -14.23
C ARG A 34 -10.87 -0.68 -14.11
N GLU A 35 -10.92 -1.41 -15.23
CA GLU A 35 -10.76 -2.86 -15.26
C GLU A 35 -9.33 -3.29 -14.92
N GLN A 36 -8.34 -2.54 -15.43
CA GLN A 36 -6.93 -2.75 -15.09
C GLN A 36 -6.68 -2.53 -13.58
N THR A 37 -7.31 -1.50 -13.02
CA THR A 37 -7.20 -1.18 -11.60
C THR A 37 -7.81 -2.29 -10.73
N TYR A 38 -9.01 -2.77 -11.06
CA TYR A 38 -9.62 -3.92 -10.40
C TYR A 38 -8.72 -5.15 -10.45
N SER A 39 -8.19 -5.45 -11.63
CA SER A 39 -7.29 -6.60 -11.83
C SER A 39 -6.02 -6.47 -10.99
N GLY A 40 -5.46 -5.27 -10.87
CA GLY A 40 -4.32 -4.98 -10.01
C GLY A 40 -4.62 -5.21 -8.53
N MET A 41 -5.72 -4.63 -8.02
CA MET A 41 -6.14 -4.80 -6.62
C MET A 41 -6.46 -6.26 -6.29
N ALA A 42 -7.13 -6.96 -7.19
CA ALA A 42 -7.42 -8.38 -7.07
C ALA A 42 -6.13 -9.22 -7.06
N SER A 43 -5.17 -8.92 -7.94
CA SER A 43 -3.87 -9.60 -7.97
C SER A 43 -3.07 -9.42 -6.68
N ILE A 44 -3.10 -8.22 -6.09
CA ILE A 44 -2.47 -7.96 -4.78
C ILE A 44 -3.20 -8.73 -3.68
N SER A 45 -4.53 -8.73 -3.67
CA SER A 45 -5.31 -9.44 -2.64
C SER A 45 -5.17 -10.96 -2.73
N ALA A 46 -5.08 -11.52 -3.94
CA ALA A 46 -4.99 -12.96 -4.17
C ALA A 46 -3.57 -13.53 -4.03
N HIS A 47 -2.55 -12.76 -4.41
CA HIS A 47 -1.17 -13.25 -4.48
C HIS A 47 -0.19 -12.49 -3.57
N GLY A 48 -0.66 -11.46 -2.87
CA GLY A 48 0.14 -10.74 -1.88
C GLY A 48 0.24 -11.51 -0.56
N SER A 49 1.30 -11.22 0.20
CA SER A 49 1.42 -11.68 1.58
C SER A 49 0.45 -10.92 2.48
N VAL A 50 -0.25 -11.62 3.37
CA VAL A 50 -1.06 -10.98 4.42
C VAL A 50 -0.11 -10.42 5.48
N LEU A 51 -0.11 -9.09 5.66
CA LEU A 51 0.68 -8.40 6.69
C LEU A 51 -0.14 -8.16 7.96
N PHE A 52 -1.47 -8.01 7.83
CA PHE A 52 -2.37 -7.76 8.94
C PHE A 52 -3.75 -8.36 8.66
N ALA A 53 -4.39 -8.94 9.68
CA ALA A 53 -5.75 -9.46 9.59
C ALA A 53 -6.40 -9.53 10.99
N GLN A 54 -7.14 -8.49 11.37
CA GLN A 54 -7.82 -8.41 12.66
C GLN A 54 -9.03 -7.48 12.57
N ASP A 55 -10.08 -7.73 13.37
CA ASP A 55 -11.24 -6.83 13.56
C ASP A 55 -11.96 -6.39 12.27
N GLY A 56 -11.96 -7.22 11.23
CA GLY A 56 -12.55 -6.85 9.94
C GLY A 56 -11.66 -5.90 9.12
N VAL A 57 -10.39 -5.79 9.46
CA VAL A 57 -9.34 -5.13 8.69
C VAL A 57 -8.39 -6.19 8.14
N LYS A 58 -8.04 -6.08 6.86
CA LYS A 58 -7.01 -6.92 6.23
C LYS A 58 -6.06 -6.07 5.40
N LEU A 59 -4.78 -6.41 5.45
CA LEU A 59 -3.74 -5.77 4.65
C LEU A 59 -2.95 -6.82 3.87
N PHE A 60 -2.98 -6.71 2.55
CA PHE A 60 -2.22 -7.54 1.62
C PHE A 60 -1.09 -6.72 1.01
N VAL A 61 0.10 -7.30 0.87
CA VAL A 61 1.29 -6.61 0.36
C VAL A 61 1.93 -7.43 -0.77
N LYS A 62 2.24 -6.76 -1.89
CA LYS A 62 2.91 -7.34 -3.05
C LYS A 62 3.89 -6.31 -3.65
N GLY A 63 5.19 -6.54 -3.46
CA GLY A 63 6.22 -5.56 -3.83
C GLY A 63 6.04 -4.26 -3.04
N ASN A 64 5.96 -3.14 -3.75
CA ASN A 64 5.75 -1.79 -3.18
C ASN A 64 4.27 -1.39 -3.11
N ALA A 65 3.36 -2.29 -3.45
CA ALA A 65 1.92 -2.04 -3.42
C ALA A 65 1.27 -2.84 -2.30
N ALA A 66 0.24 -2.25 -1.71
CA ALA A 66 -0.58 -2.90 -0.70
C ALA A 66 -2.07 -2.62 -0.94
N VAL A 67 -2.92 -3.55 -0.51
CA VAL A 67 -4.37 -3.38 -0.50
C VAL A 67 -4.84 -3.51 0.94
N LEU A 68 -5.36 -2.41 1.48
CA LEU A 68 -6.03 -2.34 2.77
C LEU A 68 -7.54 -2.51 2.55
N GLN A 69 -8.15 -3.45 3.26
CA GLN A 69 -9.60 -3.67 3.28
C GLN A 69 -10.11 -3.39 4.69
N VAL A 70 -11.13 -2.54 4.82
CA VAL A 70 -11.77 -2.21 6.09
C VAL A 70 -13.26 -2.45 5.95
N ILE A 71 -13.82 -3.37 6.74
CA ILE A 71 -15.26 -3.64 6.74
C ILE A 71 -16.02 -2.43 7.30
N ALA A 72 -16.94 -1.87 6.51
CA ALA A 72 -17.83 -0.79 6.94
C ALA A 72 -18.97 -1.32 7.83
N GLU A 73 -19.62 -0.46 8.61
CA GLU A 73 -20.77 -0.82 9.45
C GLU A 73 -22.04 -1.10 8.64
N GLU A 74 -22.20 -0.42 7.51
CA GLU A 74 -23.42 -0.45 6.72
C GLU A 74 -23.54 -1.76 5.93
N ARG A 75 -24.77 -2.27 5.89
CA ARG A 75 -25.14 -3.53 5.26
C ARG A 75 -25.94 -3.29 3.99
N ASP A 76 -25.81 -4.21 3.04
CA ASP A 76 -26.70 -4.23 1.88
C ASP A 76 -28.12 -4.69 2.27
N HIS A 77 -29.02 -4.72 1.29
CA HIS A 77 -30.41 -5.16 1.51
C HIS A 77 -30.52 -6.63 1.96
N ALA A 78 -29.50 -7.44 1.71
CA ALA A 78 -29.41 -8.83 2.17
C ALA A 78 -28.73 -8.96 3.55
N GLY A 79 -28.41 -7.85 4.22
CA GLY A 79 -27.75 -7.83 5.53
C GLY A 79 -26.25 -8.12 5.48
N ARG A 80 -25.63 -8.15 4.30
CA ARG A 80 -24.20 -8.46 4.10
C ARG A 80 -23.35 -7.21 4.33
N LEU A 81 -22.21 -7.39 4.97
CA LEU A 81 -21.19 -6.35 5.12
C LEU A 81 -20.26 -6.37 3.90
N ALA A 82 -19.81 -5.19 3.47
CA ALA A 82 -18.87 -5.05 2.37
C ALA A 82 -17.70 -4.14 2.80
N PRO A 83 -16.46 -4.45 2.35
CA PRO A 83 -15.31 -3.63 2.67
C PRO A 83 -15.27 -2.34 1.85
N VAL A 84 -14.68 -1.32 2.44
CA VAL A 84 -14.06 -0.20 1.74
C VAL A 84 -12.58 -0.54 1.57
N VAL A 85 -12.07 -0.42 0.35
CA VAL A 85 -10.76 -0.90 -0.05
C VAL A 85 -9.89 0.27 -0.51
N CYS A 86 -8.64 0.28 -0.06
CA CYS A 86 -7.62 1.26 -0.44
C CYS A 86 -6.42 0.56 -1.05
N TRP A 87 -6.06 0.94 -2.28
CA TRP A 87 -4.75 0.64 -2.84
C TRP A 87 -3.76 1.67 -2.29
N VAL A 88 -2.74 1.21 -1.59
CA VAL A 88 -1.62 2.02 -1.09
C VAL A 88 -0.36 1.71 -1.89
N GLU A 89 0.35 2.73 -2.36
CA GLU A 89 1.69 2.57 -2.94
C GLU A 89 2.75 3.15 -2.01
N GLN A 90 3.92 2.52 -2.01
CA GLN A 90 5.08 2.92 -1.25
C GLN A 90 6.15 3.45 -2.20
N ASP A 91 6.56 4.70 -2.02
CA ASP A 91 7.66 5.27 -2.78
C ASP A 91 8.98 4.65 -2.32
N THR A 92 9.73 4.08 -3.26
CA THR A 92 11.07 3.52 -3.00
C THR A 92 12.16 4.57 -2.96
N GLU A 93 11.90 5.80 -3.43
CA GLU A 93 12.87 6.88 -3.37
C GLU A 93 12.93 7.49 -1.97
N GLN A 94 14.17 7.69 -1.52
CA GLN A 94 14.61 8.08 -0.17
C GLN A 94 13.90 9.35 0.34
N SER A 95 12.67 9.20 0.82
CA SER A 95 11.96 10.25 1.52
C SER A 95 11.98 9.92 3.01
N SER A 96 12.87 10.57 3.75
CA SER A 96 12.90 10.65 5.22
C SER A 96 11.71 11.45 5.80
N GLY A 97 10.58 11.47 5.09
CA GLY A 97 9.36 12.19 5.47
C GLY A 97 8.43 11.35 6.35
N ALA A 98 7.42 12.03 6.91
CA ALA A 98 6.35 11.42 7.69
C ALA A 98 5.77 10.16 7.01
N SER A 99 5.36 9.16 7.80
CA SER A 99 5.00 7.82 7.35
C SER A 99 3.87 7.76 6.31
N GLY A 100 3.09 8.82 6.12
CA GLY A 100 1.92 8.87 5.24
C GLY A 100 0.67 8.20 5.81
N VAL A 101 0.77 7.56 6.99
CA VAL A 101 -0.33 6.81 7.64
C VAL A 101 -1.56 7.68 7.82
N ASP A 102 -1.40 8.86 8.45
CA ASP A 102 -2.54 9.74 8.75
C ASP A 102 -3.20 10.28 7.48
N ALA A 103 -2.42 10.57 6.45
CA ALA A 103 -2.94 11.04 5.17
C ALA A 103 -3.74 9.94 4.45
N VAL A 104 -3.19 8.72 4.37
CA VAL A 104 -3.88 7.55 3.79
C VAL A 104 -5.19 7.28 4.54
N TRP A 105 -5.13 7.27 5.87
CA TRP A 105 -6.30 7.01 6.70
C TRP A 105 -7.37 8.10 6.53
N ALA A 106 -7.00 9.37 6.62
CA ALA A 106 -7.93 10.49 6.44
C ALA A 106 -8.60 10.47 5.06
N SER A 107 -7.86 10.18 4.00
CA SER A 107 -8.43 10.06 2.65
C SER A 107 -9.38 8.86 2.51
N LEU A 108 -9.08 7.74 3.17
CA LEU A 108 -9.97 6.57 3.21
C LEU A 108 -11.27 6.88 3.97
N GLU A 109 -11.18 7.54 5.13
CA GLU A 109 -12.36 7.98 5.89
C GLU A 109 -13.21 8.98 5.09
N GLN A 110 -12.57 9.93 4.40
CA GLN A 110 -13.25 10.89 3.54
C GLN A 110 -13.98 10.18 2.41
N PHE A 111 -13.34 9.21 1.75
CA PHE A 111 -13.97 8.41 0.71
C PHE A 111 -15.17 7.63 1.26
N ALA A 112 -15.00 6.91 2.38
CA ALA A 112 -16.06 6.15 3.02
C ALA A 112 -17.26 7.05 3.35
N THR A 113 -17.02 8.20 3.97
CA THR A 113 -18.05 9.17 4.32
C THR A 113 -18.80 9.66 3.07
N ALA A 114 -18.09 9.94 1.97
CA ALA A 114 -18.68 10.42 0.73
C ALA A 114 -19.61 9.40 0.04
N ILE A 115 -19.44 8.10 0.34
CA ILE A 115 -20.32 7.03 -0.16
C ILE A 115 -21.29 6.52 0.93
N GLY A 116 -21.46 7.27 2.02
CA GLY A 116 -22.39 6.94 3.10
C GLY A 116 -21.96 5.75 3.95
N ARG A 117 -20.65 5.57 4.14
CA ARG A 117 -20.06 4.48 4.93
C ARG A 117 -19.34 4.99 6.16
N SER A 118 -19.32 4.16 7.20
CA SER A 118 -18.63 4.45 8.45
C SER A 118 -17.85 3.25 8.99
N PHE A 119 -16.88 3.53 9.83
CA PHE A 119 -16.08 2.54 10.54
C PHE A 119 -16.27 2.71 12.05
N SER A 120 -16.48 1.62 12.77
CA SER A 120 -16.41 1.61 14.24
C SER A 120 -14.99 1.86 14.74
N GLU A 121 -14.88 2.40 15.95
CA GLU A 121 -13.59 2.77 16.55
C GLU A 121 -12.54 1.62 16.55
N PRO A 122 -12.90 0.37 16.89
CA PRO A 122 -11.94 -0.74 16.79
C PRO A 122 -11.37 -0.93 15.39
N ARG A 123 -12.18 -0.74 14.34
CA ARG A 123 -11.73 -0.85 12.95
C ARG A 123 -10.82 0.29 12.54
N ARG A 124 -11.08 1.51 13.05
CA ARG A 124 -10.20 2.66 12.82
C ARG A 124 -8.82 2.43 13.41
N LEU A 125 -8.77 1.98 14.66
CA LEU A 125 -7.51 1.67 15.34
C LEU A 125 -6.76 0.54 14.64
N ALA A 126 -7.43 -0.56 14.29
CA ALA A 126 -6.83 -1.68 13.57
C ALA A 126 -6.33 -1.29 12.17
N ALA A 127 -7.05 -0.41 11.45
CA ALA A 127 -6.61 0.09 10.15
C ALA A 127 -5.36 0.97 10.27
N ARG A 128 -5.28 1.84 11.28
CA ARG A 128 -4.08 2.64 11.56
C ARG A 128 -2.90 1.76 11.94
N GLU A 129 -3.10 0.77 12.79
CA GLU A 129 -2.05 -0.20 13.15
C GLU A 129 -1.53 -0.95 11.92
N ALA A 130 -2.43 -1.41 11.04
CA ALA A 130 -2.04 -2.08 9.80
C ALA A 130 -1.15 -1.18 8.92
N LEU A 131 -1.50 0.10 8.78
CA LEU A 131 -0.72 1.09 8.03
C LEU A 131 0.63 1.41 8.71
N GLU A 132 0.68 1.46 10.04
CA GLU A 132 1.95 1.62 10.77
C GLU A 132 2.89 0.43 10.56
N LEU A 133 2.36 -0.79 10.57
CA LEU A 133 3.14 -2.00 10.28
C LEU A 133 3.69 -1.97 8.84
N LEU A 134 2.88 -1.49 7.89
CA LEU A 134 3.32 -1.29 6.51
C LEU A 134 4.47 -0.28 6.42
N ALA A 135 4.39 0.83 7.15
CA ALA A 135 5.45 1.85 7.21
C ALA A 135 6.76 1.28 7.79
N LYS A 136 6.68 0.52 8.88
CA LYS A 136 7.82 -0.11 9.54
C LYS A 136 8.52 -1.13 8.62
N LYS A 137 7.73 -1.89 7.84
CA LYS A 137 8.27 -2.84 6.85
C LYS A 137 9.09 -2.12 5.77
N GLN A 138 8.62 -0.97 5.28
CA GLN A 138 9.34 -0.15 4.30
C GLN A 138 10.66 0.38 4.84
N SER A 139 10.64 0.93 6.06
CA SER A 139 11.87 1.38 6.73
C SER A 139 12.90 0.26 6.81
N SER A 140 12.48 -0.94 7.22
CA SER A 140 13.35 -2.12 7.30
C SER A 140 13.94 -2.51 5.94
N GLN A 141 13.13 -2.54 4.88
CA GLN A 141 13.59 -2.83 3.52
C GLN A 141 14.59 -1.77 3.00
N SER A 142 14.37 -0.49 3.32
CA SER A 142 15.28 0.58 2.92
C SER A 142 16.66 0.46 3.56
N LEU A 143 16.73 0.03 4.83
CA LEU A 143 17.99 -0.21 5.54
C LEU A 143 18.75 -1.40 4.95
N ILE A 144 18.04 -2.49 4.62
CA ILE A 144 18.64 -3.65 3.96
C ILE A 144 19.20 -3.26 2.59
N ALA A 145 18.44 -2.50 1.79
CA ALA A 145 18.91 -2.02 0.50
C ALA A 145 20.15 -1.13 0.62
N LEU A 146 20.18 -0.24 1.62
CA LEU A 146 21.34 0.60 1.91
C LEU A 146 22.57 -0.23 2.31
N ALA A 147 22.38 -1.23 3.18
CA ALA A 147 23.47 -2.13 3.60
C ALA A 147 24.05 -2.90 2.40
N ILE A 148 23.19 -3.42 1.52
CA ILE A 148 23.63 -4.09 0.28
C ILE A 148 24.41 -3.14 -0.61
N ALA A 149 23.93 -1.90 -0.79
CA ALA A 149 24.61 -0.90 -1.62
C ALA A 149 25.99 -0.50 -1.05
N LEU A 150 26.10 -0.38 0.28
CA LEU A 150 27.37 -0.11 0.95
C LEU A 150 28.36 -1.25 0.77
N LEU A 151 27.92 -2.50 0.97
CA LEU A 151 28.75 -3.69 0.75
C LEU A 151 29.24 -3.77 -0.70
N GLN A 152 28.35 -3.53 -1.68
CA GLN A 152 28.73 -3.50 -3.10
C GLN A 152 29.78 -2.42 -3.40
N ARG A 153 29.65 -1.23 -2.78
CA ARG A 153 30.60 -0.12 -2.94
C ARG A 153 31.96 -0.46 -2.34
N GLU A 154 32.01 -1.02 -1.13
CA GLU A 154 33.26 -1.41 -0.48
C GLU A 154 33.97 -2.52 -1.25
N TRP A 155 33.22 -3.54 -1.69
CA TRP A 155 33.75 -4.64 -2.47
C TRP A 155 34.33 -4.14 -3.81
N SER A 156 33.62 -3.25 -4.50
CA SER A 156 34.09 -2.62 -5.73
C SER A 156 35.36 -1.79 -5.52
N ALA A 157 35.44 -1.05 -4.40
CA ALA A 157 36.62 -0.26 -4.05
C ALA A 157 37.83 -1.13 -3.67
N TRP A 158 37.60 -2.27 -3.02
CA TRP A 158 38.63 -3.26 -2.73
C TRP A 158 39.15 -3.92 -4.02
N LEU A 159 38.26 -4.36 -4.91
CA LEU A 159 38.61 -4.94 -6.21
C LEU A 159 39.49 -4.01 -7.06
N LYS A 160 39.12 -2.72 -7.12
CA LYS A 160 39.92 -1.69 -7.81
C LYS A 160 41.33 -1.56 -7.20
N ARG A 161 41.45 -1.60 -5.87
CA ARG A 161 42.75 -1.52 -5.17
C ARG A 161 43.64 -2.72 -5.44
N VAL A 162 43.08 -3.94 -5.42
CA VAL A 162 43.81 -5.19 -5.71
C VAL A 162 44.29 -5.23 -7.16
N LEU A 163 43.43 -4.87 -8.12
CA LEU A 163 43.81 -4.80 -9.53
C LEU A 163 44.91 -3.76 -9.79
N ALA A 164 44.88 -2.62 -9.09
CA ALA A 164 45.92 -1.60 -9.19
C ALA A 164 47.26 -2.08 -8.62
N THR A 165 47.25 -2.82 -7.50
CA THR A 165 48.48 -3.38 -6.91
C THR A 165 49.08 -4.48 -7.79
N LEU A 166 48.26 -5.37 -8.35
CA LEU A 166 48.73 -6.41 -9.29
C LEU A 166 49.36 -5.81 -10.56
N LYS A 167 48.81 -4.72 -11.09
CA LYS A 167 49.42 -4.00 -12.23
C LYS A 167 50.80 -3.41 -11.93
N ASN A 168 51.06 -3.03 -10.68
CA ASN A 168 52.33 -2.44 -10.28
C ASN A 168 53.44 -3.49 -10.00
N PHE A 169 53.07 -4.74 -9.73
CA PHE A 169 54.02 -5.85 -9.53
C PHE A 169 54.48 -6.52 -10.84
N GLY A 170 53.86 -6.22 -11.98
CA GLY A 170 54.21 -6.75 -13.29
C GLY A 170 55.19 -5.89 -14.10
N LYS A 171 55.91 -4.97 -13.46
CA LYS A 171 56.98 -4.14 -14.07
C LYS A 171 58.32 -4.46 -13.45
#